data_AF-A0A8T3TLW5-F1
#
_entry.id   AF-A0A8T3TLW5-F1
#
_cell.length_a   1.000
_cell.length_b   1.000
_cell.length_c   1.000
_cell.angle_alpha   90.00
_cell.angle_beta   90.00
_cell.angle_gamma   90.00
#
_symmetry.space_group_name_H-M   'P 1'
#
loop_
_entity.id
_entity.type
_entity.pdbx_description
1 polymer ?
#
loop_
_entity_poly.entity_id
_entity_poly.type
_entity_poly.pdbx_seq_one_letter_code
_entity_poly.pdbx_strand_id
1 'polypeptide(L)' 'MSIVPGDPPDVQVDCLLGGSEHPLPLGTMDEARPICNACTARSVWREDED' A
#
# COMPACT_ATOMS: atom_id res chain seq x y z
N MET A 1 -5.05 -13.76 23.49
CA MET A 1 -5.20 -13.25 22.12
C MET A 1 -4.04 -13.82 21.31
N SER A 2 -4.24 -14.95 20.63
CA SER A 2 -3.17 -15.56 19.82
C SER A 2 -3.16 -14.90 18.46
N ILE A 3 -2.06 -14.24 18.11
CA ILE A 3 -1.78 -13.83 16.73
C ILE A 3 -1.47 -15.14 15.99
N VAL A 4 -2.48 -15.69 15.34
CA VAL A 4 -2.28 -16.72 14.32
C VAL A 4 -1.61 -16.00 13.15
N PRO A 5 -0.45 -16.44 12.64
CA PRO A 5 0.08 -15.97 11.36
C PRO A 5 -0.83 -16.54 10.27
N GLY A 6 -2.01 -15.94 10.13
CA GLY A 6 -2.88 -16.13 8.98
C GLY A 6 -2.23 -15.42 7.80
N ASP A 7 -2.29 -16.09 6.65
CA ASP A 7 -2.03 -15.56 5.32
C ASP A 7 -2.27 -14.04 5.27
N PRO A 8 -1.27 -13.21 4.89
CA PRO A 8 -1.48 -11.78 4.85
C PRO A 8 -2.72 -11.54 3.97
N PRO A 9 -3.74 -10.79 4.45
CA PRO A 9 -4.89 -10.52 3.62
C PRO A 9 -4.40 -10.00 2.27
N ASP A 10 -4.98 -10.49 1.18
CA ASP A 10 -4.71 -9.99 -0.16
C ASP A 10 -5.19 -8.53 -0.21
N VAL A 11 -4.30 -7.62 0.22
CA VAL A 11 -4.59 -6.20 0.28
C VAL A 11 -4.28 -5.61 -1.08
N GLN A 12 -5.29 -4.95 -1.63
CA GLN A 12 -5.12 -4.11 -2.80
C GLN A 12 -4.39 -2.84 -2.40
N VAL A 13 -3.46 -2.42 -3.25
CA VAL A 13 -2.62 -1.25 -3.03
C VAL A 13 -2.86 -0.25 -4.14
N ASP A 14 -3.11 1.00 -3.75
CA ASP A 14 -3.23 2.13 -4.66
C ASP A 14 -2.00 3.05 -4.53
N CYS A 15 -1.45 3.47 -5.65
CA CYS A 15 -0.41 4.48 -5.71
C CYS A 15 -1.05 5.87 -5.76
N LEU A 16 -0.70 6.73 -4.80
CA LEU A 16 -1.17 8.11 -4.76
C LEU A 16 -0.23 9.09 -5.49
N LEU A 17 0.50 8.60 -6.49
CA LEU A 17 1.39 9.43 -7.30
C LEU A 17 0.54 10.38 -8.16
N GLY A 18 0.40 11.62 -7.72
CA GLY A 18 -0.49 12.61 -8.34
C GLY A 18 -1.58 13.15 -7.41
N GLY A 19 -1.64 12.67 -6.16
CA GLY A 19 -2.63 13.07 -5.16
C GLY A 19 -3.68 11.98 -4.90
N SER A 20 -4.37 12.07 -3.77
CA SER A 20 -5.45 11.15 -3.40
C SER A 20 -6.70 11.26 -4.27
N GLU A 21 -6.82 12.33 -5.06
CA GLU A 21 -7.91 12.53 -6.02
C GLU A 21 -7.81 11.59 -7.24
N HIS A 22 -6.60 11.09 -7.55
CA HIS A 22 -6.34 10.21 -8.69
C HIS A 22 -5.47 9.00 -8.28
N PRO A 23 -6.01 8.07 -7.46
CA PRO A 23 -5.30 6.86 -7.10
C PRO A 23 -5.11 5.94 -8.30
N LEU A 24 -3.90 5.40 -8.45
CA LEU A 24 -3.52 4.44 -9.48
C LEU A 24 -3.47 3.03 -8.88
N PRO A 25 -4.36 2.09 -9.28
CA PRO A 25 -4.35 0.74 -8.73
C PRO A 25 -3.08 -0.01 -9.12
N LEU A 26 -2.32 -0.47 -8.12
CA LEU A 26 -1.12 -1.27 -8.31
C LEU A 26 -1.38 -2.79 -8.20
N GLY A 27 -2.61 -3.18 -7.82
CA GLY A 27 -2.98 -4.58 -7.63
C GLY A 27 -2.69 -5.06 -6.22
N THR A 28 -2.34 -6.35 -6.08
CA THR A 28 -2.05 -6.95 -4.78
C THR A 28 -0.73 -6.44 -4.19
N MET A 29 -0.55 -6.58 -2.88
CA MET A 29 0.69 -6.19 -2.19
C MET A 29 1.94 -6.88 -2.76
N ASP A 30 1.83 -8.14 -3.20
CA ASP A 30 2.95 -8.88 -3.79
C ASP A 30 3.35 -8.29 -5.16
N GLU A 31 2.37 -7.97 -5.99
CA GLU A 31 2.55 -7.32 -7.29
C GLU A 31 3.07 -5.89 -7.16
N ALA A 32 2.58 -5.15 -6.16
CA ALA A 32 2.98 -3.77 -5.89
C ALA A 32 4.36 -3.67 -5.20
N ARG A 33 4.83 -4.73 -4.53
CA ARG A 33 6.10 -4.76 -3.77
C ARG A 33 7.32 -4.21 -4.54
N PRO A 34 7.62 -4.60 -5.79
CA PRO A 34 8.74 -4.03 -6.54
C PRO A 34 8.57 -2.52 -6.79
N ILE A 35 7.34 -2.05 -7.01
CA ILE A 35 7.03 -0.64 -7.24
C ILE A 35 7.19 0.15 -5.93
N CYS A 36 6.63 -0.35 -4.82
CA CYS A 36 6.76 0.25 -3.50
C CYS A 36 8.23 0.33 -3.05
N ASN A 37 9.02 -0.71 -3.28
CA ASN A 37 10.45 -0.73 -2.94
C ASN A 37 11.29 0.20 -3.82
N ALA A 38 10.90 0.38 -5.09
CA ALA A 38 11.54 1.35 -5.98
C ALA A 38 11.09 2.79 -5.70
N CYS A 39 9.92 2.97 -5.08
CA CYS A 39 9.39 4.28 -4.75
C CYS A 39 10.24 4.92 -3.66
N THR A 40 10.93 6.02 -3.98
CA THR A 40 11.70 6.80 -3.01
C THR A 40 10.80 7.74 -2.19
N ALA A 41 9.52 7.40 -2.03
CA ALA A 41 8.58 8.22 -1.28
C ALA A 41 9.08 8.37 0.16
N ARG A 42 9.20 9.62 0.61
CA ARG A 42 9.76 9.95 1.93
C ARG A 42 8.84 9.60 3.09
N SER A 43 7.55 9.39 2.82
CA SER A 43 6.52 9.14 3.83
C SER A 43 5.38 8.32 3.23
N VAL A 44 4.80 7.45 4.04
CA VAL A 44 3.56 6.74 3.71
C VAL A 44 2.40 7.62 4.17
N TRP A 45 1.51 7.98 3.27
CA TRP A 45 0.28 8.68 3.63
C TRP A 45 -0.69 7.69 4.29
N ARG A 46 -1.30 8.06 5.42
CA ARG A 46 -2.31 7.29 6.13
C ARG A 46 -3.55 8.16 6.30
N GLU A 47 -4.71 7.62 5.99
CA GLU A 47 -6.02 8.29 6.20
C GLU A 47 -6.30 8.64 7.66
N ASP A 48 -5.64 7.96 8.60
CA ASP A 48 -5.83 8.10 10.05
C ASP A 48 -5.04 9.26 10.67
N GLU A 49 -4.14 9.91 9.91
CA GLU A 49 -3.38 11.08 10.38
C GLU A 49 -4.15 12.37 10.04
N ASP A 50 -5.15 12.71 10.86
CA ASP A 50 -5.79 14.05 10.95
C ASP A 50 -5.47 14.72 12.30
#